data_AF-A0A2E4HG54-F1
#
_entry.id   AF-A0A2E4HG54-F1
#
_cell.length_a   1.000
_cell.length_b   1.000
_cell.length_c   1.000
_cell.angle_alpha   90.00
_cell.angle_beta   90.00
_cell.angle_gamma   90.00
#
_symmetry.space_group_name_H-M   'P 1'
#
loop_
_entity.id
_entity.type
_entity.pdbx_description
1 polymer ?
#
loop_
_entity_poly.entity_id
_entity_poly.type
_entity_poly.pdbx_seq_one_letter_code
_entity_poly.pdbx_strand_id
1 'polypeptide(L)'
;MKKILILSFLLLMGSNLFAQQPQANTTTGNTANAGVQLKAYEGVYQVQPNFIIQFFVNNGVLYSQATNQSAFAMQAKGSHTFVPTAFEATVTFVPGPNGDFTTISLTQNGNTLSARKLIVTPN
;
A
#
# COMPACT_ATOMS: atom_id res chain seq x y z
N MET A 1 -5.30 -27.42 10.76
CA MET A 1 -3.94 -26.86 10.92
C MET A 1 -3.95 -25.43 10.39
N LYS A 2 -3.94 -24.43 11.26
CA LYS A 2 -3.88 -23.01 10.86
C LYS A 2 -2.44 -22.74 10.40
N LYS A 3 -2.20 -22.76 9.09
CA LYS A 3 -0.92 -22.34 8.51
C LYS A 3 -0.80 -20.85 8.77
N ILE A 4 -0.03 -20.49 9.80
CA ILE A 4 0.35 -19.11 10.08
C ILE A 4 1.07 -18.62 8.82
N LEU A 5 0.48 -17.63 8.16
CA LEU A 5 1.08 -16.93 7.03
C LEU A 5 2.32 -16.21 7.57
N ILE A 6 3.46 -16.89 7.58
CA ILE A 6 4.76 -16.28 7.86
C ILE A 6 5.04 -15.41 6.64
N LEU A 7 4.59 -14.17 6.71
CA LEU A 7 5.13 -13.09 5.92
C LEU A 7 6.62 -13.08 6.24
N SER A 8 7.44 -13.68 5.37
CA SER A 8 8.87 -13.83 5.56
C SER A 8 9.43 -12.49 6.03
N PHE A 9 9.92 -12.48 7.26
CA PHE A 9 10.53 -11.33 7.93
C PHE A 9 11.81 -10.99 7.17
N LEU A 10 11.71 -10.34 6.02
CA LEU A 10 12.86 -9.85 5.30
C LEU A 10 13.33 -8.58 6.01
N LEU A 11 14.07 -8.81 7.08
CA LEU A 11 14.77 -7.81 7.85
C LEU A 11 15.93 -7.27 6.99
N LEU A 12 15.64 -6.37 6.05
CA LEU A 12 16.69 -5.53 5.49
C LEU A 12 17.04 -4.47 6.53
N MET A 13 18.07 -4.76 7.33
CA MET A 13 18.87 -3.75 8.01
C MET A 13 19.57 -2.93 6.93
N GLY A 14 18.89 -1.91 6.42
CA GLY A 14 19.43 -0.99 5.42
C GLY A 14 19.67 0.38 6.04
N SER A 15 20.81 0.55 6.69
CA SER A 15 21.36 1.88 7.00
C SER A 15 21.52 2.62 5.69
N ASN A 16 20.72 3.66 5.45
CA ASN A 16 21.05 4.63 4.42
C ASN A 16 20.68 6.04 4.91
N LEU A 17 21.71 6.77 5.32
CA LEU A 17 21.80 8.19 5.11
C LEU A 17 21.72 8.42 3.59
N PHE A 18 20.58 8.90 3.08
CA PHE A 18 20.55 9.61 1.82
C PHE A 18 20.23 11.08 2.10
N ALA A 19 21.15 11.91 1.65
CA ALA A 19 21.12 13.36 1.78
C ALA A 19 19.80 13.94 1.25
N GLN A 20 19.29 14.93 1.99
CA GLN A 20 18.31 15.87 1.46
C GLN A 20 18.98 16.67 0.33
N GLN A 21 18.56 16.45 -0.90
CA GLN A 21 18.94 17.32 -2.03
C GLN A 21 17.85 18.42 -2.17
N PRO A 22 18.22 19.71 -2.29
CA PRO A 22 17.29 20.84 -2.21
C PRO A 22 16.31 20.95 -3.40
N GLN A 23 15.12 21.52 -3.10
CA GLN A 23 13.98 21.75 -4.00
C GLN A 23 14.25 22.74 -5.14
N ALA A 24 13.69 22.47 -6.33
CA ALA A 24 12.78 23.38 -7.06
C ALA A 24 12.38 22.79 -8.43
N ASN A 25 11.08 22.63 -8.67
CA ASN A 25 10.37 23.29 -9.78
C ASN A 25 8.89 22.87 -9.79
N THR A 26 8.05 23.81 -9.37
CA THR A 26 6.65 23.91 -9.76
C THR A 26 6.57 24.42 -11.19
N THR A 27 5.90 23.71 -12.09
CA THR A 27 5.22 24.34 -13.23
C THR A 27 4.01 23.53 -13.65
N THR A 28 2.86 24.18 -13.46
CA THR A 28 1.52 23.89 -13.97
C THR A 28 1.53 23.52 -15.46
N GLY A 29 0.93 22.39 -15.80
CA GLY A 29 0.57 22.00 -17.17
C GLY A 29 -0.72 21.22 -17.13
N ASN A 30 -1.81 21.84 -17.60
CA ASN A 30 -3.11 21.21 -17.74
C ASN A 30 -3.00 19.98 -18.64
N THR A 31 -3.13 18.78 -18.09
CA THR A 31 -3.66 17.63 -18.81
C THR A 31 -4.39 16.77 -17.79
N ALA A 32 -5.72 16.87 -17.81
CA ALA A 32 -6.60 15.89 -17.21
C ALA A 32 -6.41 14.55 -17.95
N ASN A 33 -5.31 13.87 -17.67
CA ASN A 33 -5.17 12.45 -17.91
C ASN A 33 -5.83 11.77 -16.71
N ALA A 34 -6.60 10.71 -16.97
CA ALA A 34 -7.21 9.84 -15.98
C ALA A 34 -6.13 9.11 -15.15
N GLY A 35 -5.33 9.87 -14.40
CA GLY A 35 -4.44 9.37 -13.40
C GLY A 35 -5.31 8.74 -12.33
N VAL A 36 -5.11 7.45 -12.10
CA VAL A 36 -5.72 6.78 -10.97
C VAL A 36 -5.41 7.62 -9.73
N GLN A 37 -6.43 8.21 -9.10
CA GLN A 37 -6.22 9.09 -7.96
C GLN A 37 -5.71 8.22 -6.80
N LEU A 38 -4.38 8.10 -6.67
CA LEU A 38 -3.75 7.18 -5.72
C LEU A 38 -4.18 7.44 -4.27
N LYS A 39 -4.57 8.69 -3.98
CA LYS A 39 -5.16 9.07 -2.69
C LYS A 39 -6.39 8.24 -2.30
N ALA A 40 -7.17 7.76 -3.26
CA ALA A 40 -8.36 6.94 -2.98
C ALA A 40 -7.99 5.60 -2.31
N TYR A 41 -6.76 5.12 -2.48
CA TYR A 41 -6.26 3.87 -1.90
C TYR A 41 -5.61 4.06 -0.52
N GLU A 42 -5.44 5.29 -0.06
CA GLU A 42 -4.83 5.54 1.24
C GLU A 42 -5.68 5.01 2.38
N GLY A 43 -5.03 4.50 3.42
CA GLY A 43 -5.69 4.06 4.63
C GLY A 43 -4.97 2.91 5.33
N VAL A 44 -5.51 2.52 6.47
CA VAL A 44 -5.01 1.39 7.27
C VAL A 44 -5.99 0.24 7.12
N TYR A 45 -5.49 -0.95 6.80
CA TYR A 45 -6.30 -2.15 6.60
C TYR A 45 -5.86 -3.23 7.59
N GLN A 46 -6.81 -3.79 8.32
CA GLN A 46 -6.53 -4.87 9.25
C GLN A 46 -6.65 -6.22 8.55
N VAL A 47 -5.51 -6.90 8.42
CA VAL A 47 -5.42 -8.21 7.75
C VAL A 47 -5.62 -9.33 8.76
N GLN A 48 -5.05 -9.20 9.96
CA GLN A 48 -5.21 -10.12 11.09
C GLN A 48 -5.16 -9.33 12.42
N PRO A 49 -5.51 -9.95 13.57
CA PRO A 49 -5.27 -9.34 14.88
C PRO A 49 -3.80 -8.92 15.01
N ASN A 50 -3.56 -7.68 15.42
CA ASN A 50 -2.23 -7.07 15.57
C ASN A 50 -1.40 -6.98 14.27
N PHE A 51 -2.00 -7.20 13.11
CA PHE A 51 -1.33 -7.10 11.81
C PHE A 51 -2.14 -6.21 10.86
N ILE A 52 -1.62 -5.02 10.63
CA ILE A 52 -2.19 -4.00 9.75
C ILE A 52 -1.25 -3.70 8.59
N ILE A 53 -1.83 -3.22 7.50
CA ILE A 53 -1.09 -2.63 6.38
C ILE A 53 -1.60 -1.21 6.18
N GLN A 54 -0.69 -0.24 6.25
CA GLN A 54 -0.95 1.13 5.90
C GLN A 54 -0.56 1.39 4.44
N PHE A 55 -1.45 2.01 3.69
CA PHE A 55 -1.19 2.53 2.36
C PHE A 55 -1.22 4.06 2.39
N PHE A 56 -0.21 4.68 1.81
CA PHE A 56 -0.06 6.13 1.76
C PHE A 56 0.65 6.57 0.49
N VAL A 57 0.34 7.75 -0.01
CA VAL A 57 1.02 8.34 -1.17
C VAL A 57 2.12 9.25 -0.69
N ASN A 58 3.33 9.03 -1.21
CA ASN A 58 4.46 9.93 -1.02
C ASN A 58 5.05 10.26 -2.39
N ASN A 59 5.17 11.56 -2.70
CA ASN A 59 5.68 12.05 -3.99
C ASN A 59 5.03 11.40 -5.23
N GLY A 60 3.71 11.18 -5.18
CA GLY A 60 2.97 10.59 -6.30
C GLY A 60 3.14 9.07 -6.47
N VAL A 61 3.82 8.40 -5.53
CA VAL A 61 3.99 6.94 -5.50
C VAL A 61 3.20 6.37 -4.33
N LEU A 62 2.47 5.28 -4.56
CA LEU A 62 1.79 4.54 -3.50
C LEU A 62 2.79 3.66 -2.76
N TYR A 63 2.80 3.73 -1.43
CA TYR A 63 3.59 2.88 -0.56
C TYR A 63 2.69 1.97 0.28
N SER A 64 3.20 0.79 0.61
CA SER A 64 2.62 -0.09 1.63
C SER A 64 3.59 -0.29 2.78
N GLN A 65 3.10 -0.18 4.01
CA GLN A 65 3.85 -0.50 5.23
C GLN A 65 3.05 -1.46 6.10
N ALA A 66 3.61 -2.64 6.34
CA ALA A 66 3.04 -3.58 7.29
C ALA A 66 3.59 -3.35 8.71
N THR A 67 2.87 -3.81 9.74
CA THR A 67 3.34 -3.75 11.12
C THR A 67 4.75 -4.33 11.27
N ASN A 68 5.65 -3.60 11.94
CA ASN A 68 7.07 -3.96 12.16
C ASN A 68 7.90 -4.14 10.88
N GLN A 69 7.52 -3.51 9.77
CA GLN A 69 8.25 -3.57 8.50
C GLN A 69 8.53 -2.18 7.93
N SER A 70 9.50 -2.12 7.03
CA SER A 70 9.74 -0.92 6.22
C SER A 70 8.60 -0.68 5.24
N ALA A 71 8.47 0.56 4.78
CA ALA A 71 7.56 0.89 3.70
C ALA A 71 8.17 0.53 2.35
N PHE A 72 7.36 0.00 1.43
CA PHE A 72 7.78 -0.38 0.08
C PHE A 72 6.94 0.30 -0.97
N ALA A 73 7.59 0.77 -2.03
CA ALA A 73 6.88 1.35 -3.17
C ALA A 73 6.09 0.27 -3.90
N MET A 74 4.89 0.62 -4.33
CA MET A 74 3.95 -0.23 -5.03
C MET A 74 3.87 0.14 -6.51
N GLN A 75 3.93 -0.85 -7.39
CA GLN A 75 3.72 -0.69 -8.83
C GLN A 75 2.30 -1.10 -9.21
N ALA A 76 1.62 -0.29 -10.02
CA ALA A 76 0.33 -0.64 -10.59
C ALA A 76 0.48 -1.76 -11.64
N LYS A 77 -0.42 -2.75 -11.60
CA LYS A 77 -0.50 -3.87 -12.57
C LYS A 77 -1.87 -4.02 -13.21
N GLY A 78 -2.86 -3.24 -12.78
CA GLY A 78 -4.23 -3.23 -13.31
C GLY A 78 -5.02 -2.09 -12.68
N SER A 79 -6.34 -2.05 -12.89
CA SER A 79 -7.19 -0.92 -12.48
C SER A 79 -7.10 -0.58 -10.99
N HIS A 80 -7.06 -1.59 -10.12
CA HIS A 80 -6.99 -1.45 -8.66
C HIS A 80 -5.99 -2.43 -8.05
N THR A 81 -5.06 -2.94 -8.86
CA THR A 81 -4.12 -4.00 -8.48
C THR A 81 -2.70 -3.47 -8.45
N PHE A 82 -2.03 -3.70 -7.34
CA PHE A 82 -0.70 -3.21 -7.06
C PHE A 82 0.19 -4.33 -6.52
N VAL A 83 1.48 -4.27 -6.82
CA VAL A 83 2.50 -5.19 -6.31
C VAL A 83 3.65 -4.41 -5.67
N PRO A 84 4.17 -4.83 -4.50
CA PRO A 84 5.36 -4.23 -3.94
C PRO A 84 6.58 -4.53 -4.81
N THR A 85 7.54 -3.61 -4.82
CA THR A 85 8.79 -3.75 -5.58
C THR A 85 9.82 -4.67 -4.93
N ALA A 86 9.66 -4.96 -3.63
CA ALA A 86 10.66 -5.70 -2.85
C ALA A 86 10.35 -7.19 -2.67
N PHE A 87 9.11 -7.64 -2.88
CA PHE A 87 8.70 -9.02 -2.67
C PHE A 87 7.44 -9.38 -3.47
N GLU A 88 7.21 -10.68 -3.67
CA GLU A 88 6.06 -11.19 -4.40
C GLU A 88 4.78 -11.14 -3.54
N ALA A 89 3.97 -10.11 -3.81
CA ALA A 89 2.62 -10.00 -3.27
C ALA A 89 1.73 -9.25 -4.26
N THR A 90 0.44 -9.54 -4.23
CA THR A 90 -0.55 -8.79 -4.99
C THR A 90 -1.58 -8.22 -4.04
N VAL A 91 -1.80 -6.90 -4.12
CA VAL A 91 -2.87 -6.21 -3.40
C VAL A 91 -3.88 -5.74 -4.43
N THR A 92 -5.13 -6.13 -4.28
CA THR A 92 -6.24 -5.60 -5.09
C THR A 92 -7.20 -4.85 -4.19
N PHE A 93 -7.41 -3.57 -4.47
CA PHE A 93 -8.42 -2.77 -3.79
C PHE A 93 -9.79 -3.09 -4.38
N VAL A 94 -10.73 -3.44 -3.52
CA VAL A 94 -12.10 -3.83 -3.92
C VAL A 94 -12.96 -2.57 -3.89
N PRO A 95 -13.52 -2.13 -5.04
CA PRO A 95 -14.39 -0.97 -5.08
C PRO A 95 -15.68 -1.25 -4.32
N GLY A 96 -16.03 -0.34 -3.43
CA GLY A 96 -17.32 -0.28 -2.76
C GLY A 96 -18.40 0.35 -3.65
N PRO A 97 -19.67 0.31 -3.21
CA PRO A 97 -20.80 0.83 -3.98
C PRO A 97 -20.71 2.33 -4.27
N ASN A 98 -19.94 3.09 -3.48
CA ASN A 98 -19.76 4.53 -3.66
C ASN A 98 -18.40 4.89 -4.31
N GLY A 99 -17.70 3.90 -4.86
CA GLY A 99 -16.34 4.09 -5.41
C GLY A 99 -15.24 4.18 -4.34
N ASP A 100 -15.57 3.91 -3.09
CA ASP A 100 -14.66 3.89 -1.94
C ASP A 100 -13.95 2.53 -1.81
N PHE A 101 -12.68 2.53 -1.40
CA PHE A 101 -11.93 1.30 -1.19
C PHE A 101 -11.87 0.94 0.30
N THR A 102 -12.91 0.29 0.80
CA THR A 102 -12.99 -0.17 2.21
C THR A 102 -12.47 -1.58 2.43
N THR A 103 -12.13 -2.29 1.35
CA THR A 103 -11.67 -3.69 1.42
C THR A 103 -10.52 -3.89 0.45
N ILE A 104 -9.55 -4.71 0.86
CA ILE A 104 -8.49 -5.22 -0.02
C ILE A 104 -8.50 -6.74 -0.04
N SER A 105 -8.03 -7.28 -1.16
CA SER A 105 -7.62 -8.67 -1.31
C SER A 105 -6.10 -8.72 -1.38
N LEU A 106 -5.46 -9.40 -0.43
CA LEU A 106 -4.02 -9.63 -0.37
C LEU A 106 -3.72 -11.06 -0.78
N THR A 107 -3.00 -11.25 -1.88
CA THR A 107 -2.54 -12.56 -2.35
C THR A 107 -1.02 -12.70 -2.17
N GLN A 108 -0.60 -13.72 -1.44
CA GLN A 108 0.81 -14.05 -1.16
C GLN A 108 1.00 -15.56 -1.05
N ASN A 109 2.05 -16.10 -1.68
CA ASN A 109 2.37 -17.53 -1.66
C ASN A 109 1.15 -18.42 -2.02
N GLY A 110 0.34 -17.97 -2.99
CA GLY A 110 -0.88 -18.66 -3.42
C GLY A 110 -2.08 -18.57 -2.47
N ASN A 111 -1.97 -17.88 -1.32
CA ASN A 111 -3.08 -17.66 -0.40
C ASN A 111 -3.66 -16.26 -0.58
N THR A 112 -4.99 -16.14 -0.51
CA THR A 112 -5.69 -14.86 -0.61
C THR A 112 -6.42 -14.54 0.70
N LEU A 113 -6.18 -13.35 1.24
CA LEU A 113 -6.80 -12.84 2.45
C LEU A 113 -7.58 -11.56 2.15
N SER A 114 -8.77 -11.43 2.73
CA SER A 114 -9.56 -10.19 2.67
C SER A 114 -9.32 -9.37 3.93
N ALA A 115 -9.10 -8.06 3.78
CA ALA A 115 -8.84 -7.14 4.88
C ALA A 115 -9.69 -5.88 4.75
N ARG A 116 -10.22 -5.40 5.89
CA ARG A 116 -11.08 -4.22 5.94
C ARG A 116 -10.31 -2.99 6.37
N LYS A 117 -10.70 -1.84 5.81
CA LYS A 117 -10.19 -0.53 6.20
C LYS A 117 -10.61 -0.25 7.64
N LEU A 118 -9.66 0.14 8.47
CA LEU A 118 -9.91 0.64 9.81
C LEU A 118 -10.43 2.07 9.71
N ILE A 119 -11.59 2.31 10.31
CA ILE A 119 -12.08 3.65 10.58
C ILE A 119 -11.43 4.07 11.90
N VAL A 120 -10.36 4.85 11.84
CA VAL A 120 -9.76 5.45 13.04
C VAL A 120 -10.55 6.72 13.33
N THR A 121 -11.42 6.69 14.33
CA THR A 121 -12.09 7.89 14.83
C THR A 121 -11.05 8.74 15.57
N PRO A 122 -10.79 10.00 15.16
CA PRO A 122 -9.95 10.89 15.95
C PRO A 122 -10.64 11.14 17.29
N ASN A 123 -9.92 10.87 18.38
CA ASN A 123 -10.32 11.28 19.74
C ASN A 123 -10.13 12.78 19.94
#